data_AF-A0A962IE19-F1
#
_entry.id   AF-A0A962IE19-F1
#
_cell.length_a   1.000
_cell.length_b   1.000
_cell.length_c   1.000
_cell.angle_alpha   90.00
_cell.angle_beta   90.00
_cell.angle_gamma   90.00
#
_symmetry.space_group_name_H-M   'P 1'
#
loop_
_entity.id
_entity.type
_entity.pdbx_description
1 polymer ?
#
loop_
_entity_poly.entity_id
_entity_poly.type
_entity_poly.pdbx_seq_one_letter_code
_entity_poly.pdbx_strand_id
1 'polypeptide(L)'
;DPGGDTEKLMAAVEREGLKPVAVWLTHGHLDHVGGTMVLARHYGIPVLGPHEDDAFWLDALPLQSRQFGFPDHKAFRPDRWLADGESLQLGSESFEVILTPGHTPGHVVLFNQAAGVVFGGDVLFAGSIGRTDFPRGNHQQLLDSIRNRLWPLGDAVVVVPGHGPNTTIGRERRTNPFLR
;
A
#
# COMPACT_ATOMS: atom_id res chain seq x y z
N ASP A 1 3.73 -0.14 4.29
CA ASP A 1 3.59 -1.61 4.19
C ASP A 1 4.80 -2.38 4.73
N PRO A 2 5.02 -2.40 6.06
CA PRO A 2 5.98 -3.32 6.65
C PRO A 2 5.37 -4.74 6.75
N GLY A 3 5.47 -5.50 5.67
CA GLY A 3 4.90 -6.85 5.55
C GLY A 3 5.41 -7.90 6.53
N GLY A 4 6.67 -7.78 6.94
CA GLY A 4 7.37 -8.79 7.74
C GLY A 4 8.85 -8.43 7.86
N ASP A 5 9.70 -9.44 8.11
CA ASP A 5 11.17 -9.30 8.15
C ASP A 5 11.65 -8.08 8.98
N THR A 6 10.98 -7.83 10.11
CA THR A 6 11.13 -6.57 10.86
C THR A 6 12.55 -6.29 11.33
N GLU A 7 13.34 -7.32 11.62
CA GLU A 7 14.76 -7.18 11.96
C GLU A 7 15.57 -6.59 10.79
N LYS A 8 15.29 -7.00 9.55
CA LYS A 8 15.96 -6.41 8.36
C LYS A 8 15.56 -4.96 8.17
N LEU A 9 14.29 -4.62 8.42
CA LEU A 9 13.80 -3.25 8.34
C LEU A 9 14.44 -2.37 9.42
N MET A 10 14.53 -2.87 10.66
CA MET A 10 15.20 -2.16 11.76
C MET A 10 16.70 -1.95 11.48
N ALA A 11 17.39 -2.99 11.00
CA ALA A 11 18.81 -2.89 10.64
C ALA A 11 19.04 -1.89 9.49
N ALA A 12 18.12 -1.80 8.52
CA ALA A 12 18.20 -0.79 7.47
C ALA A 12 18.01 0.64 8.04
N VAL A 13 17.02 0.85 8.90
CA VAL A 13 16.80 2.13 9.57
C VAL A 13 18.05 2.58 10.35
N GLU A 14 18.65 1.68 11.13
CA GLU A 14 19.86 1.96 11.90
C GLU A 14 21.05 2.28 11.00
N ARG A 15 21.30 1.45 9.96
CA ARG A 15 22.41 1.65 9.02
C ARG A 15 22.33 2.99 8.30
N GLU A 16 21.14 3.40 7.89
CA GLU A 16 20.91 4.66 7.19
C GLU A 16 20.77 5.87 8.16
N GLY A 17 20.85 5.65 9.48
CA GLY A 17 20.72 6.71 10.49
C GLY A 17 19.35 7.41 10.47
N LEU A 18 18.29 6.69 10.08
CA LEU A 18 16.96 7.24 9.91
C LEU A 18 16.19 7.31 11.23
N LYS A 19 15.25 8.25 11.31
CA LYS A 19 14.29 8.37 12.41
C LYS A 19 12.87 8.10 11.88
N PRO A 20 12.33 6.88 12.05
CA PRO A 20 10.94 6.60 11.72
C PRO A 20 10.00 7.51 12.51
N VAL A 21 8.94 7.99 11.85
CA VAL A 21 7.94 8.89 12.46
C VAL A 21 6.51 8.37 12.36
N ALA A 22 6.23 7.45 11.43
CA ALA A 22 4.95 6.79 11.26
C ALA A 22 5.12 5.53 10.40
N VAL A 23 4.16 4.61 10.48
CA VAL A 23 3.93 3.56 9.48
C VAL A 23 2.74 3.96 8.63
N TRP A 24 2.86 3.91 7.30
CA TRP A 24 1.73 4.10 6.38
C TRP A 24 1.38 2.78 5.69
N LEU A 25 0.08 2.47 5.61
CA LEU A 25 -0.45 1.25 5.01
C LEU A 25 -1.26 1.56 3.76
N THR A 26 -1.00 0.83 2.67
CA THR A 26 -1.79 0.92 1.43
C THR A 26 -3.08 0.12 1.53
N HIS A 27 -3.04 -1.08 2.11
CA HIS A 27 -4.21 -1.96 2.27
C HIS A 27 -3.97 -3.02 3.37
N GLY A 28 -5.01 -3.81 3.66
CA GLY A 28 -5.07 -4.71 4.83
C GLY A 28 -4.55 -6.14 4.66
N HIS A 29 -3.88 -6.50 3.55
CA HIS A 29 -3.36 -7.86 3.37
C HIS A 29 -2.11 -8.13 4.22
N LEU A 30 -2.00 -9.39 4.69
CA LEU A 30 -1.01 -9.84 5.66
C LEU A 30 0.42 -9.49 5.26
N ASP A 31 0.80 -9.74 4.03
CA ASP A 31 2.14 -9.52 3.50
C ASP A 31 2.50 -8.04 3.31
N HIS A 32 1.57 -7.12 3.56
CA HIS A 32 1.80 -5.68 3.62
C HIS A 32 1.80 -5.15 5.06
N VAL A 33 1.15 -5.85 6.00
CA VAL A 33 0.91 -5.33 7.35
C VAL A 33 1.50 -6.17 8.49
N GLY A 34 2.04 -7.37 8.22
CA GLY A 34 2.43 -8.33 9.24
C GLY A 34 3.47 -7.83 10.24
N GLY A 35 4.41 -7.00 9.79
CA GLY A 35 5.44 -6.36 10.61
C GLY A 35 5.01 -5.05 11.29
N THR A 36 3.82 -4.53 11.00
CA THR A 36 3.37 -3.18 11.40
C THR A 36 3.45 -2.94 12.89
N MET A 37 2.78 -3.80 13.69
CA MET A 37 2.69 -3.57 15.13
C MET A 37 4.01 -3.77 15.86
N VAL A 38 4.92 -4.58 15.30
CA VAL A 38 6.26 -4.77 15.84
C VAL A 38 7.08 -3.48 15.65
N LEU A 39 7.11 -2.92 14.44
CA LEU A 39 7.82 -1.68 14.17
C LEU A 39 7.21 -0.49 14.90
N ALA A 40 5.88 -0.35 14.88
CA ALA A 40 5.18 0.75 15.54
C ALA A 40 5.50 0.81 17.04
N ARG A 41 5.49 -0.34 17.72
CA ARG A 41 5.86 -0.43 19.15
C ARG A 41 7.34 -0.20 19.38
N HIS A 42 8.21 -0.76 18.54
CA HIS A 42 9.66 -0.61 18.69
C HIS A 42 10.09 0.87 18.60
N TYR A 43 9.53 1.62 17.64
CA TYR A 43 9.87 3.03 17.44
C TYR A 43 8.96 4.01 18.19
N GLY A 44 7.85 3.53 18.78
CA GLY A 44 6.87 4.39 19.45
C GLY A 44 6.17 5.36 18.49
N ILE A 45 5.83 4.88 17.28
CA ILE A 45 5.28 5.68 16.18
C ILE A 45 3.85 5.25 15.82
N PRO A 46 3.01 6.18 15.33
CA PRO A 46 1.65 5.85 14.91
C PRO A 46 1.61 5.02 13.63
N VAL A 47 0.55 4.24 13.49
CA VAL A 47 0.15 3.54 12.28
C VAL A 47 -0.99 4.31 11.62
N LEU A 48 -0.77 4.75 10.39
CA LEU A 48 -1.79 5.41 9.57
C LEU A 48 -2.17 4.50 8.41
N GLY A 49 -3.46 4.43 8.14
CA GLY A 49 -3.98 3.72 6.99
C GLY A 49 -4.31 2.25 7.26
N PRO A 50 -4.93 1.58 6.28
CA PRO A 50 -5.35 2.11 4.97
C PRO A 50 -6.67 2.90 5.07
N HIS A 51 -7.53 2.89 4.05
CA HIS A 51 -8.90 3.40 4.22
C HIS A 51 -9.73 2.45 5.09
N GLU A 52 -10.72 2.99 5.81
CA GLU A 52 -11.53 2.24 6.79
C GLU A 52 -12.29 1.05 6.19
N ASP A 53 -12.53 1.08 4.88
CA ASP A 53 -13.16 -0.03 4.15
C ASP A 53 -12.38 -1.35 4.23
N ASP A 54 -11.08 -1.28 4.53
CA ASP A 54 -10.20 -2.44 4.73
C ASP A 54 -10.13 -2.92 6.18
N ALA A 55 -10.93 -2.35 7.09
CA ALA A 55 -10.97 -2.78 8.49
C ALA A 55 -11.24 -4.29 8.65
N PHE A 56 -12.09 -4.86 7.79
CA PHE A 56 -12.38 -6.29 7.81
C PHE A 56 -11.17 -7.16 7.43
N TRP A 57 -10.26 -6.65 6.58
CA TRP A 57 -9.02 -7.34 6.26
C TRP A 57 -8.06 -7.34 7.45
N LEU A 58 -7.94 -6.20 8.14
CA LEU A 58 -7.15 -6.12 9.37
C LEU A 58 -7.72 -7.00 10.49
N ASP A 59 -9.05 -7.13 10.59
CA ASP A 59 -9.70 -8.07 11.51
C ASP A 59 -9.39 -9.53 11.17
N ALA A 60 -9.24 -9.82 9.88
CA ALA A 60 -9.01 -11.16 9.37
C ALA A 60 -7.55 -11.62 9.45
N LEU A 61 -6.59 -10.81 9.95
CA LEU A 61 -5.18 -11.20 10.03
C LEU A 61 -4.89 -12.55 10.71
N PRO A 62 -5.60 -12.94 11.80
CA PRO A 62 -5.44 -14.28 12.38
C PRO A 62 -5.90 -15.41 11.45
N LEU A 63 -6.87 -15.13 10.55
CA LEU A 63 -7.30 -16.09 9.54
C LEU A 63 -6.30 -16.13 8.38
N GLN A 64 -5.88 -14.97 7.87
CA GLN A 64 -4.90 -14.86 6.78
C GLN A 64 -3.60 -15.61 7.13
N SER A 65 -3.05 -15.36 8.31
CA SER A 65 -1.81 -16.01 8.78
C SER A 65 -1.93 -17.54 8.83
N ARG A 66 -3.04 -18.06 9.37
CA ARG A 66 -3.30 -19.52 9.40
C ARG A 66 -3.46 -20.13 8.01
N GLN A 67 -4.15 -19.45 7.09
CA GLN A 67 -4.36 -19.95 5.73
C GLN A 67 -3.05 -20.10 4.95
N PHE A 68 -2.09 -19.21 5.19
CA PHE A 68 -0.79 -19.23 4.52
C PHE A 68 0.33 -19.88 5.34
N GLY A 69 0.02 -20.46 6.52
CA GLY A 69 1.00 -21.15 7.36
C GLY A 69 2.02 -20.24 8.05
N PHE A 70 1.71 -18.95 8.22
CA PHE A 70 2.53 -18.01 8.98
C PHE A 70 2.23 -18.10 10.48
N PRO A 71 3.15 -17.62 11.35
CA PRO A 71 2.86 -17.40 12.76
C PRO A 71 1.60 -16.55 12.96
N ASP A 72 0.92 -16.73 14.09
CA ASP A 72 -0.33 -16.02 14.38
C ASP A 72 -0.12 -14.49 14.39
N HIS A 73 -0.89 -13.78 13.57
CA HIS A 73 -0.90 -12.33 13.51
C HIS A 73 -2.20 -11.81 14.11
N LYS A 74 -2.08 -11.02 15.19
CA LYS A 74 -3.24 -10.41 15.83
C LYS A 74 -3.86 -9.35 14.92
N ALA A 75 -5.18 -9.29 14.91
CA ALA A 75 -5.89 -8.15 14.38
C ALA A 75 -5.47 -6.86 15.09
N PHE A 76 -5.47 -5.75 14.36
CA PHE A 76 -5.21 -4.43 14.92
C PHE A 76 -6.06 -3.38 14.21
N ARG A 77 -6.07 -2.18 14.81
CA ARG A 77 -6.62 -0.97 14.22
C ARG A 77 -5.49 0.05 14.10
N PRO A 78 -5.39 0.78 12.98
CA PRO A 78 -4.45 1.88 12.90
C PRO A 78 -4.87 2.98 13.88
N ASP A 79 -3.92 3.82 14.27
CA ASP A 79 -4.19 5.01 15.08
C ASP A 79 -5.08 6.00 14.31
N ARG A 80 -5.02 5.98 12.97
CA ARG A 80 -5.86 6.79 12.09
C ARG A 80 -6.06 6.12 10.73
N TRP A 81 -7.29 6.12 10.23
CA TRP A 81 -7.57 5.73 8.84
C TRP A 81 -7.16 6.83 7.87
N LEU A 82 -6.85 6.43 6.64
CA LEU A 82 -6.56 7.36 5.56
C LEU A 82 -7.81 7.63 4.71
N ALA A 83 -8.05 8.88 4.35
CA ALA A 83 -9.15 9.34 3.52
C ALA A 83 -8.68 9.78 2.13
N ASP A 84 -9.57 9.71 1.14
CA ASP A 84 -9.25 10.16 -0.21
C ASP A 84 -8.94 11.66 -0.27
N GLY A 85 -7.86 12.04 -0.97
CA GLY A 85 -7.44 13.42 -1.18
C GLY A 85 -6.76 14.09 0.02
N GLU A 86 -6.50 13.38 1.11
CA GLU A 86 -5.73 13.95 2.22
C GLU A 86 -4.22 14.01 1.91
N SER A 87 -3.49 14.83 2.67
CA SER A 87 -2.04 14.97 2.54
C SER A 87 -1.32 14.44 3.78
N LEU A 88 -0.33 13.58 3.56
CA LEU A 88 0.60 13.10 4.57
C LEU A 88 1.94 13.83 4.43
N GLN A 89 2.52 14.22 5.57
CA GLN A 89 3.79 14.95 5.61
C GLN A 89 4.91 14.05 6.14
N LEU A 90 6.03 14.05 5.44
CA LEU A 90 7.29 13.42 5.85
C LEU A 90 8.42 14.43 5.71
N GLY A 91 8.71 15.17 6.78
CA GLY A 91 9.65 16.28 6.72
C GLY A 91 9.14 17.38 5.78
N SER A 92 9.86 17.67 4.71
CA SER A 92 9.45 18.60 3.64
C SER A 92 8.67 17.94 2.50
N GLU A 93 8.56 16.61 2.50
CA GLU A 93 7.89 15.85 1.46
C GLU A 93 6.39 15.73 1.77
N SER A 94 5.57 15.95 0.74
CA SER A 94 4.11 15.83 0.82
C SER A 94 3.63 14.68 -0.06
N PHE A 95 2.80 13.82 0.51
CA PHE A 95 2.19 12.69 -0.17
C PHE A 95 0.67 12.86 -0.20
N GLU A 96 0.07 12.84 -1.38
CA GLU A 96 -1.38 12.75 -1.55
C GLU A 96 -1.82 11.29 -1.37
N VAL A 97 -2.85 11.08 -0.56
CA VAL A 97 -3.53 9.80 -0.43
C VAL A 97 -4.61 9.73 -1.49
N ILE A 98 -4.57 8.70 -2.32
CA ILE A 98 -5.54 8.49 -3.40
C ILE A 98 -6.20 7.14 -3.20
N LEU A 99 -7.52 7.13 -2.98
CA LEU A 99 -8.31 5.92 -2.84
C LEU A 99 -8.44 5.21 -4.20
N THR A 100 -8.00 3.96 -4.25
CA THR A 100 -7.91 3.14 -5.47
C THR A 100 -8.48 1.74 -5.24
N PRO A 101 -9.80 1.63 -4.99
CA PRO A 101 -10.42 0.37 -4.63
C PRO A 101 -10.44 -0.61 -5.80
N GLY A 102 -10.56 -1.90 -5.49
CA GLY A 102 -10.79 -2.96 -6.46
C GLY A 102 -9.98 -4.22 -6.15
N HIS A 103 -8.70 -4.07 -5.80
CA HIS A 103 -7.93 -5.17 -5.19
C HIS A 103 -8.48 -5.49 -3.79
N THR A 104 -8.55 -4.46 -2.95
CA THR A 104 -9.35 -4.40 -1.73
C THR A 104 -10.19 -3.11 -1.77
N PRO A 105 -11.31 -3.02 -1.02
CA PRO A 105 -12.18 -1.85 -1.07
C PRO A 105 -11.59 -0.61 -0.37
N GLY A 106 -10.65 -0.80 0.57
CA GLY A 106 -9.98 0.29 1.28
C GLY A 106 -8.55 0.57 0.80
N HIS A 107 -8.16 0.09 -0.38
CA HIS A 107 -6.82 0.29 -0.94
C HIS A 107 -6.55 1.76 -1.26
N VAL A 108 -5.44 2.30 -0.78
CA VAL A 108 -4.94 3.63 -1.11
C VAL A 108 -3.53 3.56 -1.71
N VAL A 109 -3.24 4.48 -2.63
CA VAL A 109 -1.86 4.76 -3.07
C VAL A 109 -1.36 6.07 -2.46
N LEU A 110 -0.04 6.21 -2.34
CA LEU A 110 0.60 7.40 -1.79
C LEU A 110 1.45 8.07 -2.86
N PHE A 111 1.01 9.23 -3.33
CA PHE A 111 1.62 9.93 -4.45
C PHE A 111 2.43 11.14 -3.97
N ASN A 112 3.72 11.18 -4.30
CA ASN A 112 4.55 12.38 -4.14
C ASN A 112 4.77 13.01 -5.52
N GLN A 113 4.11 14.15 -5.73
CA GLN A 113 4.17 14.88 -6.99
C GLN A 113 5.57 15.47 -7.27
N ALA A 114 6.26 15.98 -6.25
CA ALA A 114 7.57 16.61 -6.40
C ALA A 114 8.63 15.59 -6.82
N ALA A 115 8.57 14.39 -6.25
CA ALA A 115 9.45 13.27 -6.57
C ALA A 115 9.01 12.47 -7.81
N GLY A 116 7.78 12.69 -8.31
CA GLY A 116 7.24 11.96 -9.46
C GLY A 116 7.08 10.46 -9.21
N VAL A 117 6.70 10.07 -7.99
CA VAL A 117 6.59 8.68 -7.57
C VAL A 117 5.26 8.40 -6.87
N VAL A 118 4.68 7.23 -7.14
CA VAL A 118 3.53 6.69 -6.42
C VAL A 118 3.88 5.33 -5.81
N PHE A 119 3.67 5.20 -4.50
CA PHE A 119 3.71 3.91 -3.81
C PHE A 119 2.35 3.23 -3.99
N GLY A 120 2.31 2.27 -4.90
CA GLY A 120 1.07 1.75 -5.49
C GLY A 120 0.46 0.55 -4.78
N GLY A 121 1.18 -0.07 -3.85
CA GLY A 121 0.79 -1.37 -3.29
C GLY A 121 0.40 -2.35 -4.39
N ASP A 122 -0.74 -3.01 -4.22
CA ASP A 122 -1.24 -4.06 -5.10
C ASP A 122 -2.28 -3.59 -6.13
N VAL A 123 -2.16 -2.36 -6.61
CA VAL A 123 -3.07 -1.81 -7.63
C VAL A 123 -2.53 -2.07 -9.04
N LEU A 124 -1.30 -1.64 -9.33
CA LEU A 124 -0.68 -1.68 -10.65
C LEU A 124 0.73 -2.25 -10.57
N PHE A 125 1.00 -3.27 -11.38
CA PHE A 125 2.30 -3.94 -11.48
C PHE A 125 2.91 -3.76 -12.87
N ALA A 126 4.20 -4.07 -13.02
CA ALA A 126 4.84 -4.14 -14.33
C ALA A 126 4.23 -5.25 -15.19
N GLY A 127 3.38 -4.89 -16.16
CA GLY A 127 2.69 -5.81 -17.05
C GLY A 127 1.53 -6.60 -16.42
N SER A 128 1.08 -6.22 -15.22
CA SER A 128 -0.05 -6.88 -14.54
C SER A 128 -0.82 -5.88 -13.65
N ILE A 129 -1.88 -6.35 -12.98
CA ILE A 129 -2.65 -5.60 -11.99
C ILE A 129 -2.90 -6.47 -10.75
N GLY A 130 -3.38 -5.84 -9.67
CA GLY A 130 -3.84 -6.54 -8.47
C GLY A 130 -4.86 -7.64 -8.75
N ARG A 131 -4.82 -8.70 -7.94
CA ARG A 131 -5.89 -9.72 -7.93
C ARG A 131 -7.20 -9.13 -7.42
N THR A 132 -8.33 -9.61 -7.93
CA THR A 132 -9.66 -9.05 -7.61
C THR A 132 -10.68 -10.13 -7.24
N ASP A 133 -10.21 -11.35 -7.02
CA ASP A 133 -11.01 -12.54 -6.70
C ASP A 133 -11.17 -12.77 -5.18
N PHE A 134 -10.70 -11.82 -4.37
CA PHE A 134 -10.87 -11.83 -2.92
C PHE A 134 -12.27 -11.32 -2.49
N PRO A 135 -12.70 -11.60 -1.25
CA PRO A 135 -13.87 -10.93 -0.66
C PRO A 135 -13.84 -9.41 -0.84
N ARG A 136 -14.92 -8.86 -1.41
CA ARG A 136 -15.06 -7.44 -1.78
C ARG A 136 -14.04 -6.92 -2.81
N GLY A 137 -13.28 -7.81 -3.47
CA GLY A 137 -12.52 -7.49 -4.66
C GLY A 137 -13.44 -7.27 -5.87
N ASN A 138 -13.06 -6.36 -6.77
CA ASN A 138 -13.84 -6.01 -7.94
C ASN A 138 -12.93 -5.60 -9.11
N HIS A 139 -12.97 -6.41 -10.17
CA HIS A 139 -12.10 -6.22 -11.34
C HIS A 139 -12.36 -4.91 -12.07
N GLN A 140 -13.63 -4.62 -12.39
CA GLN A 140 -13.96 -3.39 -13.10
C GLN A 140 -13.61 -2.16 -12.27
N GLN A 141 -13.87 -2.20 -10.97
CA GLN A 141 -13.51 -1.13 -10.05
C GLN A 141 -11.99 -0.91 -10.01
N LEU A 142 -11.19 -1.98 -10.03
CA LEU A 142 -9.73 -1.84 -10.11
C LEU A 142 -9.33 -1.17 -11.42
N LEU A 143 -9.85 -1.61 -12.56
CA LEU A 143 -9.55 -0.97 -13.86
C LEU A 143 -9.92 0.52 -13.86
N ASP A 144 -11.07 0.86 -13.30
CA ASP A 144 -11.56 2.24 -13.19
C ASP A 144 -10.68 3.06 -12.24
N SER A 145 -10.25 2.49 -11.11
CA SER A 145 -9.32 3.12 -10.17
C SER A 145 -8.01 3.44 -10.84
N ILE A 146 -7.41 2.48 -11.56
CA ILE A 146 -6.15 2.74 -12.26
C ILE A 146 -6.46 3.86 -13.29
N ARG A 147 -7.45 3.71 -14.20
CA ARG A 147 -7.71 4.63 -15.33
C ARG A 147 -8.10 6.05 -14.92
N ASN A 148 -8.86 6.19 -13.84
CA ASN A 148 -9.40 7.49 -13.43
C ASN A 148 -8.57 8.16 -12.35
N ARG A 149 -7.72 7.41 -11.62
CA ARG A 149 -6.94 7.94 -10.50
C ARG A 149 -5.44 7.94 -10.76
N LEU A 150 -4.88 6.89 -11.37
CA LEU A 150 -3.44 6.82 -11.65
C LEU A 150 -3.07 7.49 -12.97
N TRP A 151 -3.81 7.25 -14.06
CA TRP A 151 -3.47 7.85 -15.36
C TRP A 151 -3.34 9.39 -15.32
N PRO A 152 -4.22 10.13 -14.63
CA PRO A 152 -4.10 11.58 -14.53
C PRO A 152 -2.83 12.08 -13.85
N LEU A 153 -2.12 11.26 -13.07
CA LEU A 153 -0.88 11.64 -12.39
C LEU A 153 0.27 11.91 -13.37
N GLY A 154 0.20 11.34 -14.58
CA GLY A 154 1.13 11.61 -15.67
C GLY A 154 2.03 10.43 -16.04
N ASP A 155 2.38 10.33 -17.33
CA ASP A 155 3.10 9.19 -17.91
C ASP A 155 4.49 8.95 -17.32
N ALA A 156 5.14 10.00 -16.83
CA ALA A 156 6.49 9.95 -16.26
C ALA A 156 6.52 9.45 -14.81
N VAL A 157 5.37 9.38 -14.13
CA VAL A 157 5.30 8.96 -12.73
C VAL A 157 5.75 7.51 -12.59
N VAL A 158 6.71 7.29 -11.69
CA VAL A 158 7.20 5.96 -11.32
C VAL A 158 6.22 5.31 -10.37
N VAL A 159 5.84 4.07 -10.66
CA VAL A 159 5.04 3.24 -9.77
C VAL A 159 5.98 2.31 -9.02
N VAL A 160 5.97 2.39 -7.70
CA VAL A 160 6.61 1.43 -6.79
C VAL A 160 5.52 0.46 -6.33
N PRO A 161 5.42 -0.74 -6.93
CA PRO A 161 4.40 -1.71 -6.57
C PRO A 161 4.72 -2.42 -5.25
N GLY A 162 3.73 -3.15 -4.71
CA GLY A 162 3.93 -4.12 -3.63
C GLY A 162 4.82 -5.29 -4.04
N HIS A 163 4.74 -5.69 -5.32
CA HIS A 163 5.46 -6.84 -5.85
C HIS A 163 6.07 -6.58 -7.22
N GLY A 164 7.21 -7.23 -7.47
CA GLY A 164 7.92 -7.13 -8.75
C GLY A 164 8.68 -5.82 -8.92
N PRO A 165 9.16 -5.53 -10.14
CA PRO A 165 9.95 -4.34 -10.42
C PRO A 165 9.10 -3.08 -10.54
N ASN A 166 9.71 -1.92 -10.27
CA ASN A 166 9.13 -0.63 -10.56
C ASN A 166 8.77 -0.50 -12.06
N THR A 167 7.73 0.29 -12.35
CA THR A 167 7.32 0.64 -13.71
C THR A 167 6.94 2.12 -13.79
N THR A 168 6.38 2.57 -14.91
CA THR A 168 5.80 3.92 -15.05
C THR A 168 4.37 3.85 -15.55
N ILE A 169 3.57 4.84 -15.18
CA ILE A 169 2.17 4.94 -15.61
C ILE A 169 2.06 4.94 -17.13
N GLY A 170 2.94 5.67 -17.83
CA GLY A 170 2.95 5.71 -19.29
C GLY A 170 3.30 4.37 -19.92
N ARG A 171 4.23 3.61 -19.33
CA ARG A 171 4.56 2.26 -19.81
C ARG A 171 3.34 1.36 -19.69
N GLU A 172 2.74 1.27 -18.50
CA GLU A 172 1.61 0.39 -18.27
C GLU A 172 0.38 0.76 -19.10
N ARG A 173 0.09 2.06 -19.26
CA ARG A 173 -0.94 2.56 -20.18
C ARG A 173 -0.80 2.02 -21.61
N ARG A 174 0.42 1.89 -22.11
CA ARG A 174 0.70 1.45 -23.48
C ARG A 174 0.78 -0.06 -23.62
N THR A 175 1.32 -0.74 -22.60
CA THR A 175 1.75 -2.14 -22.76
C THR A 175 0.97 -3.14 -21.93
N ASN A 176 0.40 -2.74 -20.80
CA ASN A 176 -0.22 -3.65 -19.83
C ASN A 176 -1.44 -4.36 -20.46
N PRO A 177 -1.45 -5.70 -20.52
CA PRO A 177 -2.50 -6.45 -21.22
C PRO A 177 -3.87 -6.35 -20.55
N PHE A 178 -3.94 -6.03 -19.24
CA PHE A 178 -5.20 -5.88 -18.50
C PHE A 178 -5.87 -4.52 -18.72
N LEU A 179 -5.14 -3.53 -19.24
CA LEU A 179 -5.58 -2.14 -19.33
C LEU A 179 -5.94 -1.71 -20.76
N ARG A 180 -5.88 -2.64 -21.70
CA ARG A 180 -6.28 -2.45 -23.10
C ARG A 180 -7.79 -2.34 -23.28
#